data_AF-A0A2T7VP18-F1
#
_entry.id   AF-A0A2T7VP18-F1
#
_cell.length_a   1.000
_cell.length_b   1.000
_cell.length_c   1.000
_cell.angle_alpha   90.00
_cell.angle_beta   90.00
_cell.angle_gamma   90.00
#
_symmetry.space_group_name_H-M   'P 1'
#
loop_
_entity.id
_entity.type
_entity.pdbx_description
1 polymer ?
#
loop_
_entity_poly.entity_id
_entity_poly.type
_entity_poly.pdbx_seq_one_letter_code
_entity_poly.pdbx_strand_id
1 'polypeptide(L)'
;MKHDPIASGKRKPVNLSLDTGIVAMAKEAGVNLSQVSEAAIRDAGRKLRDANWKEENREWIAAHRRWVEENELPLEKYRLF
;
A
#
# COMPACT_ATOMS: atom_id res chain seq x y z
N MET A 1 8.92 2.35 10.85
CA MET A 1 8.12 3.40 10.20
C MET A 1 7.62 2.87 8.86
N LYS A 2 6.31 2.83 8.61
CA LYS A 2 5.78 2.48 7.28
C LYS A 2 6.06 3.67 6.36
N HIS A 3 7.13 3.60 5.57
CA HIS A 3 7.40 4.62 4.56
C HIS A 3 6.28 4.58 3.51
N ASP A 4 5.54 5.68 3.39
CA ASP A 4 4.65 5.90 2.25
C ASP A 4 5.52 5.91 0.99
N PRO A 5 5.31 5.00 0.02
CA PRO A 5 6.03 5.01 -1.25
C PRO A 5 5.90 6.33 -2.00
N ILE A 6 4.78 7.04 -1.78
CA ILE A 6 4.43 8.19 -2.60
C ILE A 6 5.05 9.43 -1.96
N ALA A 7 6.14 9.90 -2.57
CA ALA A 7 6.78 11.15 -2.17
C ALA A 7 5.78 12.32 -2.27
N SER A 8 5.68 13.13 -1.21
CA SER A 8 4.88 14.35 -1.26
C SER A 8 5.58 15.40 -2.15
N GLY A 9 4.84 15.98 -3.09
CA GLY A 9 5.35 17.02 -3.98
C GLY A 9 4.25 17.99 -4.41
N LYS A 10 4.60 18.93 -5.30
CA LYS A 10 3.61 19.85 -5.87
C LYS A 10 2.56 19.05 -6.65
N ARG A 11 1.28 19.37 -6.42
CA ARG A 11 0.18 18.74 -7.17
C ARG A 11 0.28 19.14 -8.64
N LYS A 12 0.26 18.14 -9.52
CA LYS A 12 0.16 18.34 -10.96
C LYS A 12 -1.27 18.00 -11.38
N PRO A 13 -2.00 18.91 -12.06
CA PRO A 13 -3.30 18.58 -12.62
C PRO A 13 -3.12 17.49 -13.69
N VAL A 14 -4.00 16.49 -13.65
CA VAL A 14 -4.05 15.38 -14.60
C VAL A 14 -5.46 15.25 -15.16
N ASN A 15 -5.56 14.89 -16.44
CA ASN A 15 -6.84 14.60 -17.06
C ASN A 15 -7.15 13.11 -16.84
N LEU A 16 -8.31 12.82 -16.27
CA LEU A 16 -8.81 11.46 -16.10
C LEU A 16 -10.26 11.37 -16.57
N SER A 17 -10.64 10.20 -17.09
CA SER A 17 -12.02 9.93 -17.46
C SER A 17 -12.72 9.23 -16.30
N LEU A 18 -13.86 9.79 -15.86
CA LEU A 18 -14.73 9.21 -14.84
C LEU A 18 -16.14 9.10 -15.41
N ASP A 19 -16.91 8.18 -14.84
CA ASP A 19 -18.33 8.08 -15.13
C ASP A 19 -19.04 9.42 -14.86
N THR A 20 -19.91 9.82 -15.77
CA THR A 20 -20.61 11.11 -15.70
C THR A 20 -21.54 11.20 -14.49
N GLY A 21 -22.15 10.09 -14.07
CA GLY A 21 -22.97 10.00 -12.87
C GLY A 21 -22.15 10.16 -11.60
N ILE A 22 -20.94 9.61 -11.55
CA ILE A 22 -20.01 9.82 -10.41
C ILE A 22 -19.65 11.31 -10.29
N VAL A 23 -19.34 11.97 -11.42
CA VAL A 23 -19.00 13.40 -11.42
C VAL A 23 -20.18 14.25 -10.98
N ALA A 24 -21.39 13.94 -11.47
CA ALA A 24 -22.61 14.65 -11.08
C ALA A 24 -22.90 14.49 -9.58
N MET A 25 -22.91 13.25 -9.09
CA MET A 25 -23.13 12.94 -7.67
C MET A 25 -22.10 13.63 -6.78
N ALA A 26 -20.82 13.58 -7.14
CA ALA A 26 -19.76 14.22 -6.35
C ALA A 26 -19.94 15.75 -6.27
N LYS A 27 -20.38 16.39 -7.37
CA LYS A 27 -20.69 17.83 -7.37
C LYS A 27 -21.88 18.15 -6.48
N GLU A 28 -22.96 17.38 -6.57
CA GLU A 28 -24.17 17.56 -5.76
C GLU A 28 -23.89 17.38 -4.27
N ALA A 29 -23.07 16.39 -3.92
CA ALA A 29 -22.69 16.10 -2.54
C ALA A 29 -21.54 16.98 -2.01
N GLY A 30 -20.98 17.89 -2.82
CA GLY A 30 -19.85 18.74 -2.41
C GLY A 30 -18.54 17.99 -2.17
N VAL A 31 -18.36 16.82 -2.79
CA VAL A 31 -17.18 15.97 -2.63
C VAL A 31 -16.01 16.51 -3.44
N ASN A 32 -14.85 16.65 -2.79
CA ASN A 32 -13.62 17.02 -3.47
C ASN A 32 -13.02 15.82 -4.22
N LEU A 33 -13.34 15.71 -5.51
CA LEU A 33 -12.87 14.64 -6.39
C LEU A 33 -11.35 14.47 -6.37
N SER A 34 -10.58 15.57 -6.33
CA SER A 34 -9.11 15.49 -6.33
C SER A 34 -8.58 14.84 -5.06
N GLN A 35 -9.10 15.24 -3.90
CA GLN A 35 -8.68 14.69 -2.61
C GLN A 35 -9.07 13.21 -2.47
N VAL A 36 -10.29 12.85 -2.87
CA VAL A 36 -10.76 11.45 -2.83
C VAL A 36 -9.95 10.58 -3.80
N SER A 37 -9.72 11.07 -5.01
CA SER A 37 -8.91 10.34 -6.01
C SER A 37 -7.48 10.14 -5.51
N GLU A 38 -6.87 11.15 -4.89
CA GLU A 38 -5.50 11.04 -4.34
C GLU A 38 -5.42 9.98 -3.23
N ALA A 39 -6.40 9.96 -2.31
CA ALA A 39 -6.46 8.95 -1.26
C ALA A 39 -6.65 7.54 -1.82
N ALA A 40 -7.55 7.38 -2.79
CA ALA A 40 -7.81 6.09 -3.44
C ALA A 40 -6.60 5.57 -4.20
N ILE A 41 -5.93 6.41 -4.99
CA ILE A 41 -4.71 6.05 -5.73
C ILE A 41 -3.59 5.67 -4.78
N ARG A 42 -3.41 6.42 -3.68
CA ARG A 42 -2.39 6.11 -2.67
C ARG A 42 -2.65 4.75 -2.02
N ASP A 43 -3.91 4.43 -1.72
CA ASP A 43 -4.26 3.12 -1.17
C ASP A 43 -4.05 1.97 -2.15
N ALA A 44 -4.50 2.14 -3.40
CA ALA A 44 -4.29 1.17 -4.46
C ALA A 44 -2.78 0.93 -4.71
N GLY A 45 -1.98 2.00 -4.76
CA GLY A 45 -0.53 1.92 -4.94
C GLY A 45 0.18 1.16 -3.83
N ARG A 46 -0.20 1.37 -2.56
CA ARG A 46 0.33 0.59 -1.44
C ARG A 46 -0.01 -0.89 -1.57
N LYS A 47 -1.26 -1.23 -1.88
CA LYS A 47 -1.70 -2.63 -2.03
C LYS A 47 -0.94 -3.34 -3.14
N LEU A 48 -0.77 -2.69 -4.29
CA LEU A 48 0.00 -3.24 -5.40
C LEU A 48 1.47 -3.43 -5.04
N ARG A 49 2.09 -2.45 -4.37
CA ARG A 49 3.49 -2.58 -3.93
C ARG A 49 3.65 -3.73 -2.94
N ASP A 50 2.76 -3.86 -1.97
CA ASP A 50 2.82 -4.93 -0.98
C ASP A 50 2.59 -6.30 -1.62
N ALA A 51 1.74 -6.39 -2.65
CA ALA A 51 1.56 -7.60 -3.45
C ALA A 51 2.85 -7.96 -4.21
N ASN A 52 3.42 -7.02 -4.96
CA ASN A 52 4.66 -7.23 -5.71
C ASN A 52 5.81 -7.62 -4.78
N TRP A 53 5.96 -6.94 -3.64
CA TRP A 53 7.02 -7.24 -2.69
C TRP A 53 6.92 -8.68 -2.16
N LYS A 54 5.70 -9.16 -1.87
CA LYS A 54 5.48 -10.56 -1.46
C LYS A 54 5.86 -11.56 -2.54
N GLU A 55 5.62 -11.22 -3.81
CA GLU A 55 6.01 -12.08 -4.92
C GLU A 55 7.52 -12.11 -5.10
N GLU A 56 8.16 -10.94 -5.15
CA GLU A 56 9.62 -10.79 -5.29
C GLU A 56 10.39 -11.46 -4.15
N ASN A 57 9.86 -11.40 -2.92
CA ASN A 57 10.53 -11.93 -1.73
C ASN A 57 10.04 -13.33 -1.35
N ARG A 58 9.23 -13.99 -2.19
CA ARG A 58 8.65 -15.30 -1.88
C ARG A 58 9.72 -16.34 -1.54
N GLU A 59 10.77 -16.41 -2.36
CA GLU A 59 11.87 -17.36 -2.17
C GLU A 59 12.68 -17.05 -0.91
N TRP A 60 12.98 -15.76 -0.69
CA TRP A 60 13.66 -15.32 0.53
C TRP A 60 12.85 -15.63 1.79
N ILE A 61 11.54 -15.37 1.77
CA ILE A 61 10.63 -15.69 2.88
C ILE A 61 10.61 -17.20 3.12
N ALA A 62 10.57 -18.03 2.07
CA ALA A 62 10.59 -19.48 2.20
C ALA A 62 11.91 -19.99 2.79
N ALA A 63 13.05 -19.48 2.30
CA ALA A 63 14.37 -19.81 2.83
C ALA A 63 14.50 -19.39 4.30
N HIS A 64 14.03 -18.20 4.65
CA HIS A 64 14.04 -17.71 6.02
C HIS A 64 13.15 -18.56 6.95
N ARG A 65 11.95 -18.97 6.48
CA ARG A 65 11.07 -19.88 7.24
C ARG A 65 11.76 -21.21 7.53
N ARG A 66 12.39 -21.84 6.54
CA ARG A 66 13.16 -23.08 6.73
C ARG A 66 14.27 -22.91 7.75
N TRP A 67 15.02 -21.82 7.64
CA TRP A 67 16.09 -21.52 8.60
C TRP A 67 15.56 -21.38 10.04
N VAL A 68 14.43 -20.72 10.24
CA VAL A 68 13.79 -20.58 11.56
C VAL A 68 13.26 -21.94 12.07
N GLU A 69 12.70 -22.78 11.21
CA GLU A 69 12.28 -24.14 11.58
C GLU A 69 13.45 -25.01 12.03
N GLU A 70 14.61 -24.86 11.40
CA GLU A 70 15.82 -25.63 11.71
C GLU A 70 16.58 -25.10 12.94
N ASN A 71 16.59 -23.78 13.16
CA ASN A 71 17.44 -23.13 14.16
C ASN A 71 16.68 -22.58 15.37
N GLU A 72 15.35 -22.78 15.40
CA GLU A 72 14.43 -22.15 16.33
C GLU A 72 14.54 -20.62 16.30
N LEU A 73 13.72 -19.91 17.08
CA LEU A 73 13.80 -18.46 17.15
C LEU A 73 15.01 -18.05 18.02
N PRO A 74 16.04 -17.39 17.47
CA PRO A 74 17.32 -17.20 18.17
C PRO A 74 17.23 -16.43 19.50
N LEU A 75 16.18 -15.61 19.63
CA LEU A 75 15.92 -14.76 20.79
C LEU A 75 14.72 -15.24 21.62
N GLU A 76 14.16 -16.42 21.33
CA GLU A 76 12.99 -16.95 22.04
C GLU A 76 13.24 -17.06 23.55
N LYS A 77 14.46 -17.44 23.95
CA LYS A 77 14.92 -17.50 25.34
C LYS A 77 14.88 -16.17 26.11
N TYR A 78 14.71 -15.03 25.42
CA TYR A 78 14.64 -13.71 26.03
C TYR A 78 13.25 -13.06 25.88
N ARG A 79 12.25 -13.80 25.38
CA ARG A 79 10.89 -13.27 25.24
C ARG A 79 10.23 -13.14 26.62
N LEU A 80 10.25 -11.93 27.16
CA LEU A 80 9.43 -11.53 28.30
C LEU A 80 7.96 -11.47 27.82
N PHE A 81 7.09 -12.17 28.54
CA PHE A 81 5.66 -12.37 28.29
C PHE A 81 4.89 -11.08 28.03
#